data_AF-A0A966FPZ3-F1
#
_entry.id   AF-A0A966FPZ3-F1
#
_cell.length_a   1.000
_cell.length_b   1.000
_cell.length_c   1.000
_cell.angle_alpha   90.00
_cell.angle_beta   90.00
_cell.angle_gamma   90.00
#
_symmetry.space_group_name_H-M   'P 1'
#
loop_
_entity.id
_entity.type
_entity.pdbx_description
1 polymer ?
#
loop_
_entity_poly.entity_id
_entity_poly.type
_entity_poly.pdbx_seq_one_letter_code
_entity_poly.pdbx_strand_id
1 'polypeptide(L)'
;LDISKTIEYLETKGVLVVGYKTDEFPAFYSRKSNIKIPKINSPEAVAKIFKEKQNLLIKGGILVANPVPEEYEIPSPIVEKWIALALADARRQDIHGKQVTPFLLSKLVELSNGKTLTANVHLIKNNAKVAALIARELAK
;
A
#
# COMPACT_ATOMS: atom_id res chain seq x y z
N LEU A 1 -7.74 1.55 -6.70
CA LEU A 1 -8.56 0.85 -5.68
C LEU A 1 -9.23 1.91 -4.82
N ASP A 2 -10.33 1.56 -4.16
CA ASP A 2 -10.96 2.40 -3.15
C ASP A 2 -10.34 2.04 -1.79
N ILE A 3 -9.54 2.95 -1.21
CA ILE A 3 -8.78 2.65 0.01
C ILE A 3 -9.71 2.50 1.21
N SER A 4 -10.74 3.34 1.32
CA SER A 4 -11.70 3.29 2.43
C SER A 4 -12.40 1.94 2.46
N LYS A 5 -12.98 1.52 1.32
CA LYS A 5 -13.66 0.22 1.22
C LYS A 5 -12.72 -0.95 1.43
N THR A 6 -11.45 -0.82 1.02
CA THR A 6 -10.45 -1.86 1.25
C THR A 6 -10.19 -2.05 2.75
N ILE A 7 -10.05 -0.96 3.51
CA ILE A 7 -9.80 -1.02 4.96
C ILE A 7 -11.02 -1.59 5.69
N GLU A 8 -12.24 -1.12 5.36
CA GLU A 8 -13.49 -1.67 5.92
C GLU A 8 -13.61 -3.19 5.67
N TYR A 9 -13.23 -3.63 4.47
CA TYR A 9 -13.25 -5.06 4.13
C TYR A 9 -12.22 -5.85 4.93
N LEU A 10 -11.00 -5.32 5.10
CA LEU A 10 -9.96 -5.95 5.89
C LEU A 10 -10.34 -6.06 7.37
N GLU A 11 -10.95 -5.00 7.92
CA GLU A 11 -11.50 -5.00 9.27
C GLU A 11 -12.57 -6.07 9.45
N THR A 12 -13.53 -6.15 8.51
CA THR A 12 -14.57 -7.19 8.49
C THR A 12 -13.98 -8.59 8.45
N LYS A 13 -12.83 -8.78 7.82
CA LYS A 13 -12.11 -10.07 7.75
C LYS A 13 -11.15 -10.30 8.91
N GLY A 14 -11.09 -9.41 9.90
CA GLY A 14 -10.20 -9.52 11.07
C GLY A 14 -8.71 -9.40 10.71
N VAL A 15 -8.38 -8.75 9.59
CA VAL A 15 -6.99 -8.48 9.19
C VAL A 15 -6.55 -7.18 9.84
N LEU A 16 -5.56 -7.28 10.72
CA LEU A 16 -4.97 -6.10 11.36
C LEU A 16 -4.19 -5.29 10.32
N VAL A 17 -4.52 -4.01 10.18
CA VAL A 17 -3.80 -3.05 9.34
C VAL A 17 -3.02 -2.08 10.23
N VAL A 18 -1.72 -1.94 10.01
CA VAL A 18 -0.86 -1.01 10.77
C VAL A 18 0.02 -0.21 9.83
N GLY A 19 0.25 1.07 10.16
CA GLY A 19 1.16 1.95 9.43
C GLY A 19 2.57 1.88 9.99
N TYR A 20 3.57 1.54 9.17
CA TYR A 20 4.97 1.55 9.60
C TYR A 20 5.52 2.98 9.65
N LYS A 21 5.72 3.49 10.86
CA LYS A 21 6.15 4.86 11.19
C LYS A 21 5.21 5.96 10.69
N THR A 22 3.98 5.60 10.31
CA THR A 22 2.91 6.50 9.84
C THR A 22 1.61 6.16 10.57
N ASP A 23 0.77 7.16 10.82
CA ASP A 23 -0.59 7.02 11.38
C ASP A 23 -1.67 7.12 10.29
N GLU A 24 -1.25 7.09 9.03
CA GLU A 24 -2.09 7.24 7.86
C GLU A 24 -1.75 6.19 6.81
N PHE A 25 -2.78 5.64 6.14
CA PHE A 25 -2.61 4.61 5.13
C PHE A 25 -1.93 5.21 3.89
N PRO A 26 -0.78 4.69 3.44
CA PRO A 26 -0.13 5.18 2.23
C PRO A 26 -0.89 4.76 0.96
N ALA A 27 -1.16 5.72 0.08
CA ALA A 27 -1.83 5.51 -1.21
C ALA A 27 -0.86 5.09 -2.33
N PHE A 28 0.01 4.12 -2.05
CA PHE A 28 0.99 3.55 -2.98
C PHE A 28 2.05 4.56 -3.47
N TYR A 29 1.71 5.46 -4.40
CA TYR A 29 2.59 6.52 -4.89
C TYR A 29 2.64 7.74 -3.96
N SER A 30 1.61 7.91 -3.14
CA SER A 30 1.51 9.00 -2.16
C SER A 30 1.66 8.45 -0.75
N ARG A 31 2.34 9.20 0.11
CA ARG A 31 2.53 8.82 1.52
C ARG A 31 1.26 8.99 2.33
N LYS A 32 0.32 9.81 1.84
CA LYS A 32 -0.93 10.20 2.47
C LYS A 32 -2.15 9.78 1.63
N SER A 33 -3.23 9.41 2.30
CA SER A 33 -4.56 9.08 1.75
C SER A 33 -5.72 9.73 2.49
N ASN A 34 -5.44 10.49 3.56
CA ASN A 34 -6.35 10.99 4.58
C ASN A 34 -7.09 9.92 5.40
N ILE A 35 -6.68 8.65 5.32
CA ILE A 35 -7.30 7.56 6.09
C ILE A 35 -6.37 7.15 7.23
N LYS A 36 -6.85 7.32 8.47
CA LYS A 36 -6.07 6.99 9.67
C LYS A 36 -6.01 5.49 9.92
N ILE A 37 -4.84 5.02 10.36
CA ILE A 37 -4.59 3.65 10.78
C ILE A 37 -3.67 3.62 12.00
N PRO A 38 -3.70 2.54 12.81
CA PRO A 38 -2.79 2.41 13.95
C PRO A 38 -1.32 2.46 13.52
N LYS A 39 -0.53 3.33 14.15
CA LYS A 39 0.91 3.49 13.88
C LYS A 39 1.75 2.50 14.66
N ILE A 40 2.77 1.94 14.00
CA ILE A 40 3.81 1.12 14.64
C ILE A 40 5.20 1.64 14.31
N ASN A 41 6.08 1.76 15.30
CA ASN A 41 7.36 2.45 15.13
C ASN A 41 8.55 1.55 14.82
N SER A 42 8.42 0.23 15.01
CA SER A 42 9.55 -0.67 14.89
C SER A 42 9.17 -2.08 14.37
N PRO A 43 10.11 -2.79 13.70
CA PRO A 43 9.91 -4.17 13.27
C PRO A 43 9.65 -5.14 14.44
N GLU A 44 10.28 -4.90 15.59
CA GLU A 44 10.14 -5.69 16.81
C GLU A 44 8.68 -5.67 17.30
N ALA A 45 8.04 -4.50 17.25
CA ALA A 45 6.65 -4.36 17.64
C ALA A 45 5.72 -5.13 16.70
N VAL A 46 5.97 -5.13 15.38
CA VAL A 46 5.21 -5.95 14.42
C VAL A 46 5.37 -7.43 14.75
N ALA A 47 6.61 -7.89 14.95
CA ALA A 47 6.90 -9.28 15.28
C ALA A 47 6.25 -9.72 16.59
N LYS A 48 6.27 -8.86 17.62
CA LYS A 48 5.59 -9.12 18.90
C LYS A 48 4.09 -9.28 18.71
N ILE A 49 3.42 -8.34 18.03
CA ILE A 49 1.97 -8.44 17.77
C ILE A 49 1.63 -9.72 17.01
N PHE A 50 2.43 -10.09 16.02
CA PHE A 50 2.23 -11.33 15.28
C PHE A 50 2.34 -12.57 16.17
N LYS A 51 3.38 -12.66 17.01
CA LYS A 51 3.57 -13.76 17.96
C LYS A 51 2.40 -13.85 18.96
N GLU A 52 1.93 -12.71 19.50
CA GLU A 52 0.77 -12.71 20.39
C GLU A 52 -0.53 -13.14 19.70
N LYS A 53 -0.76 -12.74 18.43
CA LYS A 53 -1.89 -13.27 17.64
C LYS A 53 -1.84 -14.79 17.56
N GLN A 54 -0.65 -15.38 17.37
CA GLN A 54 -0.49 -16.84 17.32
C GLN A 54 -0.77 -17.49 18.69
N ASN A 55 -0.23 -16.92 19.78
CA ASN A 55 -0.46 -17.41 21.14
C ASN A 55 -1.95 -17.41 21.51
N LEU A 56 -2.68 -16.38 21.07
CA LEU A 56 -4.13 -16.25 21.28
C LEU A 56 -4.98 -17.01 20.25
N LEU A 57 -4.36 -17.80 19.36
CA LEU A 57 -5.01 -18.57 18.29
C LEU A 57 -5.86 -17.71 17.32
N ILE A 58 -5.55 -16.42 17.20
CA ILE A 58 -6.24 -15.50 16.31
C ILE A 58 -5.65 -15.65 14.90
N LYS A 59 -6.39 -16.35 14.04
CA LYS A 59 -5.99 -16.60 12.63
C LYS A 59 -5.90 -15.30 11.80
N GLY A 60 -5.26 -15.39 10.64
CA GLY A 60 -5.12 -14.29 9.68
C GLY A 60 -3.77 -13.55 9.78
N GLY A 61 -3.52 -12.70 8.78
CA GLY A 61 -2.27 -11.93 8.67
C GLY A 61 -2.34 -10.55 9.32
N ILE A 62 -1.22 -9.83 9.20
CA ILE A 62 -1.10 -8.39 9.50
C ILE A 62 -0.67 -7.69 8.22
N LEU A 63 -1.43 -6.68 7.79
CA LEU A 63 -1.02 -5.79 6.71
C LEU A 63 -0.19 -4.64 7.28
N VAL A 64 1.10 -4.63 6.99
CA VAL A 64 2.00 -3.53 7.35
C VAL A 64 2.08 -2.56 6.19
N ALA A 65 1.40 -1.43 6.31
CA ALA A 65 1.39 -0.39 5.30
C ALA A 65 2.62 0.51 5.47
N ASN A 66 3.57 0.39 4.55
CA ASN A 66 4.84 1.11 4.56
C ASN A 66 4.84 2.18 3.44
N PRO A 67 4.98 3.47 3.78
CA PRO A 67 4.91 4.54 2.79
C PRO A 67 6.10 4.49 1.81
N VAL A 68 5.87 4.95 0.59
CA VAL A 68 6.94 5.22 -0.39
C VAL A 68 7.96 6.19 0.23
N PRO A 69 9.28 6.06 -0.02
CA PRO A 69 10.25 7.03 0.47
C PRO A 69 9.90 8.44 -0.02
N GLU A 70 10.13 9.44 0.83
CA GLU A 70 9.72 10.83 0.61
C GLU A 70 10.24 11.42 -0.71
N GLU A 71 11.49 11.11 -1.07
CA GLU A 71 12.12 11.53 -2.33
C GLU A 71 11.38 11.04 -3.59
N TYR A 72 10.63 9.94 -3.48
CA TYR A 72 9.89 9.33 -4.60
C TYR A 72 8.37 9.46 -4.44
N GLU A 73 7.90 10.28 -3.51
CA GLU A 73 6.48 10.57 -3.37
C GLU A 73 5.95 11.33 -4.59
N ILE A 74 4.76 10.93 -5.04
CA ILE A 74 3.95 11.71 -5.97
C ILE A 74 2.72 12.20 -5.20
N PRO A 75 2.45 13.51 -5.12
CA PRO A 75 1.29 14.05 -4.40
C PRO A 75 -0.04 13.43 -4.85
N SER A 76 -0.91 13.08 -3.88
CA SER A 76 -2.21 12.42 -4.15
C SER A 76 -3.05 13.14 -5.20
N PRO A 77 -3.20 14.48 -5.17
CA PRO A 77 -4.01 15.19 -6.18
C PRO A 77 -3.49 15.04 -7.62
N ILE A 78 -2.20 14.76 -7.81
CA ILE A 78 -1.61 14.51 -9.14
C ILE A 78 -1.95 13.08 -9.59
N VAL A 79 -1.75 12.11 -8.69
CA VAL A 79 -2.04 10.70 -8.96
C VAL A 79 -3.52 10.48 -9.25
N GLU A 80 -4.40 11.10 -8.47
CA GLU A 80 -5.86 11.04 -8.66
C GLU A 80 -6.30 11.56 -10.03
N LYS A 81 -5.70 12.65 -10.51
CA LYS A 81 -5.97 13.16 -11.86
C LYS A 81 -5.58 12.14 -12.93
N TRP A 82 -4.41 11.52 -12.82
CA TRP A 82 -3.99 10.50 -13.78
C TRP A 82 -4.85 9.23 -13.70
N ILE A 83 -5.25 8.81 -12.50
CA ILE A 83 -6.18 7.68 -12.32
C ILE A 83 -7.52 8.00 -12.98
N ALA A 84 -8.06 9.20 -12.80
CA ALA A 84 -9.33 9.59 -13.40
C ALA A 84 -9.26 9.57 -14.94
N LEU A 85 -8.18 10.10 -15.52
CA LEU A 85 -7.93 10.04 -16.97
C LEU A 85 -7.81 8.59 -17.45
N ALA A 86 -7.00 7.77 -16.79
CA ALA A 86 -6.81 6.38 -17.16
C ALA A 86 -8.11 5.55 -17.04
N LEU A 87 -8.96 5.82 -16.04
CA LEU A 87 -10.28 5.19 -15.91
C LEU A 87 -11.27 5.65 -16.98
N ALA A 88 -11.18 6.90 -17.45
CA ALA A 88 -11.97 7.37 -18.58
C ALA A 88 -11.52 6.68 -19.89
N ASP A 89 -10.21 6.54 -20.09
CA ASP A 89 -9.65 5.86 -21.25
C ASP A 89 -10.00 4.37 -21.30
N ALA A 90 -9.89 3.69 -20.15
CA ALA A 90 -10.29 2.29 -20.03
C ALA A 90 -11.76 2.08 -20.43
N ARG A 91 -12.66 2.98 -20.00
CA ARG A 91 -14.08 2.95 -20.37
C ARG A 91 -14.32 3.20 -21.85
N ARG A 92 -13.60 4.16 -22.45
CA ARG A 92 -13.69 4.44 -23.89
C ARG A 92 -13.20 3.27 -24.76
N GLN A 93 -12.25 2.50 -24.25
CA GLN A 93 -11.67 1.34 -24.94
C GLN A 93 -12.32 0.01 -24.56
N ASP A 94 -13.42 0.04 -23.80
CA ASP A 94 -14.14 -1.15 -23.33
C ASP A 94 -13.24 -2.16 -22.57
N ILE A 95 -12.28 -1.65 -21.80
CA ILE A 95 -11.36 -2.47 -21.00
C ILE A 95 -12.01 -2.79 -19.65
N HIS A 96 -12.22 -4.07 -19.39
CA HIS A 96 -12.95 -4.55 -18.20
C HIS A 96 -12.25 -5.69 -17.47
N GLY A 97 -12.75 -5.97 -16.26
CA GLY A 97 -12.31 -7.08 -15.43
C GLY A 97 -10.80 -7.07 -15.14
N LYS A 98 -10.13 -8.20 -15.36
CA LYS A 98 -8.71 -8.40 -15.02
C LYS A 98 -7.76 -7.52 -15.86
N GLN A 99 -8.23 -6.96 -16.97
CA GLN A 99 -7.43 -6.12 -17.87
C GLN A 99 -7.28 -4.67 -17.37
N VAL A 100 -8.17 -4.23 -16.48
CA VAL A 100 -8.18 -2.85 -15.98
C VAL A 100 -6.87 -2.52 -15.25
N THR A 101 -6.38 -3.39 -14.37
CA THR A 101 -5.18 -3.09 -13.57
C THR A 101 -3.91 -2.96 -14.42
N PRO A 102 -3.57 -3.91 -15.32
CA PRO A 102 -2.43 -3.73 -16.22
C PRO A 102 -2.52 -2.47 -17.08
N PHE A 103 -3.71 -2.17 -17.61
CA PHE A 103 -3.96 -0.97 -18.41
C PHE A 103 -3.71 0.31 -17.59
N LEU A 104 -4.30 0.42 -16.40
CA LEU A 104 -4.13 1.58 -15.54
C LEU A 104 -2.66 1.80 -15.19
N LEU A 105 -1.92 0.75 -14.82
CA LEU A 105 -0.49 0.89 -14.50
C LEU A 105 0.31 1.38 -15.70
N SER A 106 0.07 0.83 -16.90
CA SER A 106 0.73 1.28 -18.13
C SER A 106 0.42 2.75 -18.43
N LYS A 107 -0.85 3.15 -18.32
CA LYS A 107 -1.27 4.52 -18.59
C LYS A 107 -0.71 5.52 -17.58
N LEU A 108 -0.61 5.13 -16.32
CA LEU A 108 0.03 5.95 -15.28
C LEU A 108 1.54 6.15 -15.53
N VAL A 109 2.23 5.17 -16.11
CA VAL A 109 3.64 5.33 -16.51
C VAL A 109 3.77 6.37 -17.62
N GLU A 110 2.93 6.29 -18.65
CA GLU A 110 2.87 7.25 -19.76
C GLU A 110 2.57 8.68 -19.27
N LEU A 111 1.46 8.85 -18.52
CA LEU A 111 1.01 10.16 -18.02
C LEU A 111 2.00 10.84 -17.07
N SER A 112 2.81 10.03 -16.37
CA SER A 112 3.80 10.53 -15.41
C SER A 112 5.21 10.69 -15.99
N ASN A 113 5.40 10.38 -17.28
CA ASN A 113 6.72 10.29 -17.92
C ASN A 113 7.70 9.42 -17.12
N GLY A 114 7.24 8.24 -16.70
CA GLY A 114 8.05 7.26 -15.95
C GLY A 114 8.14 7.48 -14.43
N LYS A 115 7.67 8.60 -13.88
CA LYS A 115 7.78 8.87 -12.43
C LYS A 115 7.08 7.81 -11.57
N THR A 116 5.92 7.31 -11.98
CA THR A 116 5.21 6.24 -11.25
C THR A 116 6.00 4.93 -11.26
N LEU A 117 6.72 4.62 -12.34
CA LEU A 117 7.58 3.44 -12.39
C LEU A 117 8.74 3.58 -11.41
N THR A 118 9.42 4.73 -11.40
CA THR A 118 10.50 5.03 -10.44
C THR A 118 10.01 4.90 -9.00
N ALA A 119 8.89 5.54 -8.65
CA ALA A 119 8.29 5.46 -7.32
C ALA A 119 7.96 4.01 -6.92
N ASN A 120 7.41 3.21 -7.84
CA ASN A 120 7.09 1.80 -7.60
C ASN A 120 8.36 0.96 -7.30
N VAL A 121 9.43 1.14 -8.07
CA VAL A 121 10.70 0.44 -7.85
C VAL A 121 11.27 0.75 -6.46
N HIS A 122 11.26 2.01 -6.05
CA HIS A 122 11.76 2.41 -4.73
C HIS A 122 10.84 1.98 -3.59
N LEU A 123 9.52 1.98 -3.80
CA LEU A 123 8.55 1.43 -2.87
C LEU A 123 8.79 -0.08 -2.63
N ILE A 124 8.97 -0.86 -3.70
CA ILE A 124 9.24 -2.31 -3.60
C ILE A 124 10.52 -2.56 -2.81
N LYS A 125 11.61 -1.83 -3.11
CA LYS A 125 12.87 -1.93 -2.36
C LYS A 125 12.69 -1.57 -0.89
N ASN A 126 11.93 -0.52 -0.59
CA ASN A 126 11.66 -0.11 0.78
C ASN A 126 10.83 -1.16 1.53
N ASN A 127 9.82 -1.74 0.88
CA ASN A 127 9.00 -2.82 1.44
C ASN A 127 9.83 -4.07 1.72
N ALA A 128 10.70 -4.48 0.79
CA ALA A 128 11.59 -5.62 0.98
C ALA A 128 12.52 -5.42 2.18
N LYS A 129 13.08 -4.21 2.35
CA LYS A 129 13.91 -3.86 3.51
C LYS A 129 13.13 -3.99 4.82
N VAL A 130 11.94 -3.39 4.92
CA VAL A 130 11.13 -3.45 6.15
C VAL A 130 10.68 -4.89 6.44
N ALA A 131 10.28 -5.65 5.41
CA ALA A 131 9.90 -7.05 5.55
C ALA A 131 11.06 -7.91 6.07
N ALA A 132 12.28 -7.72 5.54
CA ALA A 132 13.46 -8.44 6.02
C ALA A 132 13.79 -8.15 7.49
N LEU A 133 13.62 -6.88 7.91
CA LEU A 133 13.79 -6.52 9.33
C LEU A 133 12.74 -7.20 10.22
N ILE A 134 11.46 -7.22 9.81
CA ILE A 134 10.40 -7.90 10.56
C ILE A 134 10.68 -9.41 10.63
N ALA A 135 11.08 -10.03 9.51
CA ALA A 135 11.41 -11.45 9.47
C ALA A 135 12.56 -11.82 10.42
N ARG A 136 13.59 -10.97 10.50
CA ARG A 136 14.69 -11.14 11.46
C ARG A 136 14.19 -11.12 12.91
N GLU A 137 13.29 -10.20 13.26
CA GLU A 137 12.71 -10.11 14.61
C GLU A 137 11.77 -11.29 14.93
N LEU A 138 11.10 -11.85 13.92
CA LEU A 138 10.29 -13.06 14.07
C LEU A 138 11.15 -14.31 14.32
N ALA A 139 12.34 -14.39 13.73
CA ALA A 139 13.26 -15.52 13.86
C ALA A 139 14.06 -15.55 15.18
N LYS A 140 13.95 -14.51 16.02
CA LYS A 140 14.45 -14.51 17.41
C LYS A 140 13.53 -15.30 18.31
#